data_AF-A0A258AI87-F1
#
_entry.id   AF-A0A258AI87-F1
#
_cell.length_a   1.000
_cell.length_b   1.000
_cell.length_c   1.000
_cell.angle_alpha   90.00
_cell.angle_beta   90.00
_cell.angle_gamma   90.00
#
_symmetry.space_group_name_H-M   'P 1'
#
loop_
_entity.id
_entity.type
_entity.pdbx_description
1 polymer ?
#
loop_
_entity_poly.entity_id
_entity_poly.type
_entity_poly.pdbx_seq_one_letter_code
_entity_poly.pdbx_strand_id
1 'polypeptide(L)'
;MESTLRPSRTRYGVIVFAVMLGIIHYIDRVCISKARPFIQSDLGFDDTQMGYVFSAFTLAYALFEIPGGWLGDKWGPRRVLLRVVMFWSVFTAATGYAWNLASMIVCRFLFGAGEAGGFPN
;
A
#
# COMPACT_ATOMS: atom_id res chain seq x y z
N MET A 1 20.79 -11.04 -33.52
CA MET A 1 21.53 -9.80 -33.26
C MET A 1 21.20 -9.39 -31.84
N GLU A 2 21.87 -10.03 -30.88
CA GLU A 2 21.63 -9.84 -29.45
C GLU A 2 22.29 -8.51 -29.05
N SER A 3 21.48 -7.46 -28.84
CA SER A 3 22.00 -6.18 -28.38
C SER A 3 22.52 -6.36 -26.95
N THR A 4 23.83 -6.41 -26.78
CA THR A 4 24.51 -6.43 -25.49
C THR A 4 24.28 -5.09 -24.78
N LEU A 5 23.17 -4.98 -24.04
CA LEU A 5 22.85 -3.80 -23.25
C LEU A 5 23.98 -3.56 -22.23
N ARG A 6 24.71 -2.45 -22.41
CA ARG A 6 25.76 -2.06 -21.46
C ARG A 6 25.13 -1.86 -20.08
N PRO A 7 25.68 -2.48 -19.03
CA PRO A 7 25.14 -2.32 -17.68
C PRO A 7 25.28 -0.86 -17.23
N SER A 8 24.17 -0.12 -17.19
CA SER A 8 24.17 1.27 -16.72
C SER A 8 24.19 1.33 -15.19
N ARG A 9 24.84 2.35 -14.62
CA ARG A 9 24.83 2.58 -13.16
C ARG A 9 23.42 2.89 -12.62
N THR A 10 22.49 3.30 -13.49
CA THR A 10 21.09 3.61 -13.15
C THR A 10 20.37 2.44 -12.48
N ARG A 11 20.73 1.20 -12.81
CA ARG A 11 20.12 0.00 -12.21
C ARG A 11 20.26 -0.05 -10.68
N TYR A 12 21.39 0.41 -10.12
CA TYR A 12 21.58 0.44 -8.68
C TYR A 12 20.64 1.45 -8.02
N GLY A 13 20.43 2.61 -8.65
CA GLY A 13 19.46 3.60 -8.18
C GLY A 13 18.02 3.06 -8.18
N VAL A 14 17.64 2.31 -9.22
CA VAL A 14 16.32 1.67 -9.30
C VAL A 14 16.15 0.62 -8.20
N ILE A 15 17.16 -0.21 -7.96
CA ILE A 15 17.12 -1.22 -6.89
C ILE A 15 17.01 -0.57 -5.52
N VAL A 16 17.82 0.45 -5.23
CA VAL A 16 17.74 1.19 -3.95
C VAL A 16 16.35 1.79 -3.76
N PHE A 17 15.79 2.39 -4.81
CA PHE A 17 14.44 2.94 -4.76
C PHE A 17 13.38 1.86 -4.49
N ALA A 18 13.45 0.72 -5.18
CA ALA A 18 12.54 -0.41 -4.96
C ALA A 18 12.64 -0.98 -3.54
N VAL A 19 13.87 -1.12 -3.01
CA VAL A 19 14.09 -1.56 -1.63
C VAL A 19 13.51 -0.57 -0.62
N MET A 20 13.72 0.73 -0.82
CA MET A 20 13.15 1.76 0.05
C MET A 20 11.62 1.73 0.03
N LEU A 21 11.01 1.53 -1.14
CA LEU A 21 9.56 1.36 -1.25
C LEU A 21 9.07 0.11 -0.52
N GLY A 22 9.78 -1.02 -0.64
CA GLY A 22 9.46 -2.23 0.11
C GLY A 22 9.53 -2.03 1.63
N ILE A 23 10.51 -1.25 2.11
CA ILE A 23 10.63 -0.87 3.52
C ILE A 23 9.43 -0.02 3.96
N ILE A 24 9.08 1.02 3.20
CA ILE A 24 7.94 1.90 3.52
C ILE A 24 6.65 1.09 3.58
N HIS A 25 6.43 0.24 2.59
CA HIS A 25 5.28 -0.65 2.51
C HIS A 25 5.18 -1.57 3.75
N TYR A 26 6.29 -2.12 4.22
CA TYR A 26 6.30 -2.93 5.43
C TYR A 26 5.99 -2.09 6.68
N ILE A 27 6.57 -0.90 6.78
CA ILE A 27 6.34 0.04 7.89
C ILE A 27 4.85 0.40 7.97
N ASP A 28 4.21 0.73 6.85
CA ASP A 28 2.80 1.13 6.82
C ASP A 28 1.88 0.02 7.38
N ARG A 29 2.17 -1.25 7.10
CA ARG A 29 1.44 -2.39 7.67
C ARG A 29 1.63 -2.52 9.19
N VAL A 30 2.86 -2.34 9.67
CA VAL A 30 3.17 -2.51 11.10
C VAL A 30 2.66 -1.33 11.92
N CYS A 31 2.69 -0.12 11.36
CA CYS A 31 2.29 1.11 12.03
C CYS A 31 0.86 1.05 12.58
N ILE A 32 -0.11 0.55 11.80
CA ILE A 32 -1.50 0.48 12.29
C ILE A 32 -1.68 -0.53 13.42
N SER A 33 -0.98 -1.67 13.39
CA SER A 33 -1.03 -2.65 14.48
C SER A 33 -0.44 -2.09 15.77
N LYS A 34 0.58 -1.23 15.67
CA LYS A 34 1.17 -0.51 16.81
C LYS A 34 0.29 0.65 17.29
N ALA A 35 -0.41 1.32 16.37
CA ALA A 35 -1.33 2.41 16.69
C ALA A 35 -2.67 1.92 17.26
N ARG A 36 -3.03 0.65 17.07
CA ARG A 36 -4.30 0.04 17.53
C ARG A 36 -4.76 0.47 18.93
N PRO A 37 -3.97 0.33 20.02
CA PRO A 37 -4.45 0.70 21.36
C PRO A 37 -4.81 2.18 21.48
N PHE A 38 -4.09 3.06 20.77
CA PHE A 38 -4.37 4.50 20.75
C PHE A 38 -5.63 4.82 19.96
N ILE A 39 -5.81 4.18 18.79
CA ILE A 39 -7.03 4.31 17.97
C ILE A 39 -8.25 3.83 18.75
N GLN A 40 -8.14 2.70 19.45
CA GLN A 40 -9.21 2.15 20.28
C GLN A 40 -9.59 3.10 21.43
N SER A 41 -8.59 3.69 22.11
CA SER A 41 -8.87 4.64 23.19
C SER A 41 -9.46 5.96 22.70
N ASP A 42 -9.03 6.45 21.55
CA ASP A 42 -9.42 7.77 21.02
C ASP A 42 -10.80 7.74 20.35
N LEU A 43 -11.08 6.69 19.57
CA LEU A 43 -12.35 6.52 18.83
C LEU A 43 -13.36 5.60 19.54
N GLY A 44 -12.98 5.03 20.69
CA GLY A 44 -13.81 4.09 21.45
C GLY A 44 -14.05 2.76 20.74
N PHE A 45 -13.10 2.30 19.91
CA PHE A 45 -13.27 1.05 19.18
C PHE A 45 -13.04 -0.18 20.05
N ASP A 46 -13.89 -1.19 19.91
CA ASP A 46 -13.64 -2.52 20.46
C ASP A 46 -12.70 -3.36 19.57
N ASP A 47 -12.34 -4.55 20.03
CA ASP A 47 -11.46 -5.46 19.28
C ASP A 47 -12.10 -5.99 17.99
N THR A 48 -13.42 -6.14 17.97
CA THR A 48 -14.17 -6.62 16.80
C THR A 48 -14.14 -5.58 15.69
N GLN A 49 -14.33 -4.31 16.04
CA GLN A 49 -14.28 -3.16 15.15
C GLN A 49 -12.90 -2.97 14.55
N MET A 50 -11.83 -3.09 15.35
CA MET A 50 -10.46 -3.12 14.81
C MET A 50 -10.22 -4.34 13.90
N GLY A 51 -10.83 -5.48 14.21
CA GLY A 51 -10.87 -6.65 13.34
C GLY A 51 -11.46 -6.34 11.97
N TYR A 52 -12.57 -5.60 11.89
CA TYR A 52 -13.15 -5.15 10.62
C TYR A 52 -12.21 -4.22 9.85
N VAL A 53 -11.53 -3.30 10.52
CA VAL A 53 -10.55 -2.40 9.89
C VAL A 53 -9.41 -3.17 9.24
N PHE A 54 -8.83 -4.16 9.95
CA PHE A 54 -7.79 -5.03 9.39
C PHE A 54 -8.32 -5.90 8.25
N SER A 55 -9.53 -6.44 8.40
CA SER A 55 -10.15 -7.31 7.39
C SER A 55 -10.46 -6.55 6.10
N ALA A 56 -10.90 -5.29 6.20
CA ALA A 56 -11.16 -4.43 5.04
C ALA A 56 -9.89 -4.21 4.21
N PHE A 57 -8.75 -3.99 4.86
CA PHE A 57 -7.45 -3.93 4.19
C PHE A 57 -7.10 -5.24 3.50
N THR A 58 -7.17 -6.37 4.22
CA THR A 58 -6.83 -7.69 3.66
C THR A 58 -7.71 -8.05 2.47
N LEU A 59 -9.01 -7.78 2.56
CA LEU A 59 -9.96 -8.03 1.47
C LEU A 59 -9.65 -7.16 0.25
N ALA A 60 -9.42 -5.86 0.45
CA ALA A 60 -9.04 -4.97 -0.65
C ALA A 60 -7.73 -5.43 -1.31
N TYR A 61 -6.71 -5.73 -0.50
CA TYR A 61 -5.42 -6.18 -1.02
C TYR A 61 -5.60 -7.43 -1.89
N ALA A 62 -6.30 -8.46 -1.40
CA ALA A 62 -6.53 -9.69 -2.15
C ALA A 62 -7.31 -9.48 -3.45
N LEU A 63 -8.33 -8.61 -3.44
CA LEU A 63 -9.14 -8.32 -4.63
C LEU A 63 -8.36 -7.54 -5.70
N PHE A 64 -7.51 -6.61 -5.28
CA PHE A 64 -6.83 -5.69 -6.19
C PHE A 64 -5.41 -6.13 -6.57
N GLU A 65 -4.91 -7.25 -6.03
CA GLU A 65 -3.59 -7.80 -6.37
C GLU A 65 -3.53 -8.26 -7.84
N ILE A 66 -4.54 -9.01 -8.30
CA ILE A 66 -4.62 -9.49 -9.69
C ILE A 66 -4.81 -8.33 -10.69
N PRO A 67 -5.79 -7.42 -10.49
CA PRO A 67 -5.93 -6.26 -11.37
C PRO A 67 -4.71 -5.34 -11.33
N GLY A 68 -4.08 -5.17 -10.17
CA GLY A 68 -2.90 -4.32 -9.97
C GLY A 68 -1.69 -4.78 -10.76
N GLY A 69 -1.41 -6.09 -10.76
CA GLY A 69 -0.35 -6.69 -11.59
C GLY A 69 -0.66 -6.57 -13.09
N TRP A 70 -1.88 -6.92 -13.50
CA TRP A 70 -2.30 -6.79 -14.90
C TRP A 70 -2.16 -5.35 -15.44
N LEU A 71 -2.41 -4.36 -14.58
CA LEU A 71 -2.28 -2.95 -14.96
C LEU A 71 -0.82 -2.57 -15.27
N GLY A 72 0.16 -3.09 -14.52
CA GLY A 72 1.57 -2.81 -14.79
C GLY A 72 2.11 -3.57 -15.97
N ASP A 73 1.62 -4.78 -16.25
CA ASP A 73 1.90 -5.49 -17.50
C ASP A 73 1.44 -4.68 -18.72
N LYS A 74 0.26 -4.03 -18.62
CA LYS A 74 -0.32 -3.25 -19.73
C LYS A 74 0.28 -1.86 -19.90
N TRP A 75 0.56 -1.14 -18.82
CA TRP A 75 0.95 0.29 -18.85
C TRP A 75 2.42 0.55 -18.51
N GLY A 76 3.15 -0.50 -18.17
CA GLY A 76 4.54 -0.47 -17.79
C GLY A 76 4.72 -0.25 -16.28
N PRO A 77 5.62 -1.02 -15.63
CA PRO A 77 5.77 -1.08 -14.19
C PRO A 77 6.07 0.29 -13.57
N ARG A 78 6.98 1.07 -14.17
CA ARG A 78 7.36 2.40 -13.67
C ARG A 78 6.19 3.36 -13.48
N ARG A 79 5.23 3.39 -14.42
CA ARG A 79 4.10 4.33 -14.36
C ARG A 79 3.06 3.87 -13.34
N VAL A 80 2.84 2.56 -13.24
CA VAL A 80 1.88 1.99 -12.31
C VAL A 80 2.39 2.09 -10.88
N LEU A 81 3.67 1.78 -10.65
CA LEU A 81 4.29 1.88 -9.34
C LEU A 81 4.23 3.31 -8.78
N LEU A 82 4.48 4.33 -9.61
CA LEU A 82 4.33 5.73 -9.20
C LEU A 82 2.88 6.09 -8.81
N ARG A 83 1.89 5.63 -9.57
CA ARG A 83 0.47 5.88 -9.27
C ARG A 83 0.04 5.20 -7.98
N VAL A 84 0.46 3.95 -7.79
CA VAL A 84 0.20 3.13 -6.62
C VAL A 84 0.79 3.78 -5.36
N VAL A 85 2.06 4.18 -5.40
CA VAL A 85 2.75 4.85 -4.28
C VAL A 85 2.02 6.14 -3.89
N MET A 86 1.70 6.98 -4.88
CA MET A 86 0.96 8.23 -4.62
C MET A 86 -0.42 7.96 -4.03
N PHE A 87 -1.13 6.96 -4.56
CA PHE A 87 -2.47 6.61 -4.11
C PHE A 87 -2.46 6.10 -2.67
N TRP A 88 -1.62 5.12 -2.34
CA TRP A 88 -1.54 4.61 -0.97
C TRP A 88 -1.11 5.73 -0.02
N SER A 89 -0.16 6.59 -0.41
CA SER A 89 0.38 7.64 0.47
C SER A 89 -0.70 8.64 0.89
N VAL A 90 -1.60 8.99 -0.03
CA VAL A 90 -2.76 9.84 0.26
C VAL A 90 -3.67 9.19 1.31
N PHE A 91 -3.94 7.88 1.20
CA PHE A 91 -4.79 7.18 2.16
C PHE A 91 -4.10 6.86 3.49
N THR A 92 -2.78 6.69 3.50
CA THR A 92 -1.98 6.64 4.73
C THR A 92 -2.16 7.93 5.52
N ALA A 93 -2.01 9.09 4.85
CA ALA A 93 -2.24 10.39 5.47
C ALA A 93 -3.71 10.59 5.89
N ALA A 94 -4.66 10.21 5.02
CA ALA A 94 -6.10 10.32 5.31
C ALA A 94 -6.52 9.48 6.53
N THR A 95 -5.83 8.37 6.82
CA THR A 95 -6.12 7.58 8.02
C THR A 95 -5.90 8.39 9.30
N GLY A 96 -4.93 9.31 9.32
CA GLY A 96 -4.71 10.20 10.45
C GLY A 96 -5.87 11.16 10.73
N TYR A 97 -6.77 11.35 9.76
CA TYR A 97 -7.96 12.19 9.87
C TYR A 97 -9.25 11.37 10.08
N ALA A 98 -9.18 10.05 10.27
CA ALA A 98 -10.38 9.24 10.46
C ALA A 98 -11.05 9.55 11.82
N TRP A 99 -12.37 9.76 11.81
CA TRP A 99 -13.16 10.19 12.98
C TRP A 99 -14.20 9.15 13.44
N ASN A 100 -14.43 8.10 12.66
CA ASN A 100 -15.34 7.00 13.01
C ASN A 100 -14.97 5.69 12.29
N LEU A 101 -15.63 4.59 12.67
CA LEU A 101 -15.34 3.27 12.12
C LEU A 101 -15.48 3.20 10.60
N ALA A 102 -16.53 3.79 10.04
CA ALA A 102 -16.76 3.78 8.60
C ALA A 102 -15.64 4.50 7.84
N SER A 103 -15.22 5.68 8.31
CA SER A 103 -14.11 6.44 7.74
C SER A 103 -12.80 5.66 7.80
N MET A 104 -12.54 4.95 8.90
CA MET A 104 -11.37 4.11 9.08
C MET A 104 -11.38 2.91 8.12
N ILE A 105 -12.52 2.22 8.00
CA ILE A 105 -12.71 1.08 7.08
C ILE A 105 -12.52 1.52 5.63
N VAL A 106 -13.15 2.62 5.21
CA VAL A 106 -13.03 3.14 3.84
C VAL A 106 -11.59 3.54 3.53
N CYS A 107 -10.93 4.28 4.43
CA CYS A 107 -9.54 4.65 4.26
C CYS A 107 -8.64 3.41 4.14
N ARG A 108 -8.89 2.37 4.94
CA ARG A 108 -8.08 1.14 4.94
C ARG A 108 -8.34 0.24 3.74
N PHE A 109 -9.57 0.19 3.27
CA PHE A 109 -9.93 -0.49 2.03
C PHE A 109 -9.23 0.18 0.84
N LEU A 110 -9.32 1.50 0.72
CA LEU A 110 -8.67 2.24 -0.37
C LEU A 110 -7.15 2.15 -0.27
N PHE A 111 -6.58 2.28 0.93
CA PHE A 111 -5.16 2.03 1.16
C PHE A 111 -4.73 0.64 0.68
N GLY A 112 -5.47 -0.42 1.06
CA GLY A 112 -5.19 -1.79 0.62
C GLY A 112 -5.32 -2.01 -0.88
N ALA A 113 -6.30 -1.37 -1.53
CA ALA A 113 -6.46 -1.41 -2.97
C ALA A 113 -5.29 -0.75 -3.72
N GLY A 114 -4.72 0.31 -3.15
CA GLY A 114 -3.49 0.94 -3.64
C GLY A 114 -2.29 0.02 -3.49
N GLU A 115 -2.08 -0.46 -2.26
CA GLU A 115 -0.91 -1.25 -1.87
C GLU A 115 -0.78 -2.56 -2.68
N ALA A 116 -1.90 -3.16 -3.09
CA ALA A 116 -1.94 -4.40 -3.89
C ALA A 116 -1.14 -4.34 -5.20
N GLY A 117 -0.99 -3.16 -5.79
CA GLY A 117 -0.21 -2.96 -7.02
C GLY A 117 1.29 -2.75 -6.80
N GLY A 118 1.79 -2.79 -5.55
CA GLY A 118 3.17 -2.44 -5.22
C GLY A 118 4.21 -3.53 -5.47
N PHE A 119 3.88 -4.79 -5.19
CA PHE A 119 4.77 -5.95 -5.37
C PHE A 119 4.78 -6.59 -6.77
N PRO A 120 3.66 -6.70 -7.50
CA PRO A 120 3.66 -7.36 -8.81
C PRO A 120 4.24 -6.50 -9.95
N ASN A 121 4.62 -5.25 -9.68
CA ASN A 121 5.07 -4.25 -10.66
C ASN A 121 6.49 -3.75 -10.33
#